data_AF-A0A1Y2QZI7-F1
#
_entry.id   AF-A0A1Y2QZI7-F1
#
_cell.length_a   1.000
_cell.length_b   1.000
_cell.length_c   1.000
_cell.angle_alpha   90.00
_cell.angle_beta   90.00
_cell.angle_gamma   90.00
#
_symmetry.space_group_name_H-M   'P 1'
#
loop_
_entity.id
_entity.type
_entity.pdbx_description
1 polymer ?
#
loop_
_entity_poly.entity_id
_entity_poly.type
_entity_poly.pdbx_seq_one_letter_code
_entity_poly.pdbx_strand_id
1 'polypeptide(L)' 'MEQIVRIQYVNTKLQIGLVNWRQAWLLSVNPAIQLTTEVYKGKLVFRVPGTSRRISYQRIKQGLIKKQIIIQQKALPF' A
#
# COMPACT_ATOMS: atom_id res chain seq x y z
N MET A 1 -3.70 0.12 20.98
CA MET A 1 -3.59 1.49 20.43
C MET A 1 -4.05 1.45 18.98
N GLU A 2 -5.00 2.30 18.58
CA GLU A 2 -5.44 2.35 17.18
C GLU A 2 -4.47 3.21 16.37
N GLN A 3 -3.90 2.66 15.29
CA GLN A 3 -3.01 3.42 14.42
C GLN A 3 -3.81 3.99 13.26
N ILE A 4 -3.84 5.32 13.17
CA ILE A 4 -4.52 6.05 12.09
C ILE A 4 -3.53 6.27 10.95
N VAL A 5 -3.78 5.64 9.80
CA VAL A 5 -2.95 5.81 8.60
C VAL A 5 -3.68 6.67 7.59
N ARG A 6 -3.05 7.79 7.20
CA ARG A 6 -3.58 8.73 6.20
C ARG A 6 -3.00 8.42 4.83
N ILE A 7 -3.77 7.77 3.97
CA ILE A 7 -3.43 7.59 2.56
C ILE A 7 -3.65 8.91 1.84
N GLN A 8 -2.69 9.30 0.99
CA GLN A 8 -2.77 10.53 0.20
C GLN A 8 -3.18 10.26 -1.24
N TYR A 9 -2.81 9.09 -1.77
CA TYR A 9 -3.07 8.72 -3.15
C TYR A 9 -3.60 7.31 -3.26
N VAL A 10 -4.47 7.07 -4.23
CA VAL A 10 -5.12 5.78 -4.44
C VAL A 10 -5.06 5.42 -5.91
N ASN A 11 -4.66 4.20 -6.20
CA ASN A 11 -4.85 3.56 -7.48
C ASN A 11 -6.05 2.60 -7.37
N THR A 12 -7.18 2.99 -7.95
CA THR A 12 -8.44 2.23 -7.88
C THR A 12 -8.39 0.92 -8.65
N LYS A 13 -7.66 0.88 -9.79
CA LYS A 13 -7.52 -0.31 -10.62
C LYS A 13 -6.74 -1.42 -9.92
N LEU A 14 -5.70 -1.05 -9.19
CA LEU A 14 -4.87 -1.99 -8.43
C LEU A 14 -5.33 -2.15 -6.97
N GLN A 15 -6.31 -1.34 -6.55
CA GLN A 15 -6.76 -1.23 -5.15
C GLN A 15 -5.59 -0.99 -4.18
N ILE A 16 -4.69 -0.07 -4.53
CA ILE A 16 -3.51 0.28 -3.73
C ILE A 16 -3.60 1.73 -3.26
N GLY A 17 -3.42 1.95 -1.96
CA GLY A 17 -3.22 3.27 -1.38
C GLY A 17 -1.74 3.56 -1.16
N LEU A 18 -1.31 4.79 -1.39
CA LEU A 18 0.02 5.30 -1.03
C LEU A 18 -0.12 6.40 0.02
N VAL A 19 0.61 6.24 1.11
CA VAL A 19 0.85 7.32 2.08
C VAL A 19 1.94 8.24 1.56
N ASN A 20 3.01 7.64 1.03
CA ASN A 20 4.13 8.29 0.36
C ASN A 20 4.73 7.29 -0.65
N TRP A 21 5.83 7.65 -1.31
CA TRP A 21 6.49 6.78 -2.28
C TRP A 21 7.13 5.51 -1.69
N ARG A 22 7.35 5.44 -0.37
CA ARG A 22 7.92 4.28 0.35
C ARG A 22 6.87 3.44 1.07
N GLN A 23 5.62 3.88 1.17
CA GLN A 23 4.60 3.22 1.97
C GLN A 23 3.33 3.04 1.16
N ALA A 24 3.03 1.77 0.89
CA ALA A 24 1.85 1.36 0.14
C ALA A 24 1.00 0.39 0.95
N TRP A 25 -0.30 0.41 0.67
CA TRP A 25 -1.33 -0.36 1.35
C TRP A 25 -2.21 -1.02 0.32
N LEU A 26 -2.51 -2.30 0.52
CA LEU A 26 -3.49 -3.03 -0.26
C LEU A 26 -4.87 -2.80 0.36
N LEU A 27 -5.74 -2.16 -0.41
CA LEU A 27 -7.11 -1.78 -0.02
C LEU A 27 -8.14 -2.83 -0.41
N SER A 28 -7.75 -3.86 -1.17
CA SER A 28 -8.64 -4.95 -1.59
C SER A 28 -9.06 -5.87 -0.45
N VAL A 29 -8.45 -5.72 0.73
CA VAL A 29 -8.63 -6.59 1.90
C VAL A 29 -9.05 -5.72 3.10
N ASN A 30 -9.87 -6.28 3.98
CA ASN A 30 -10.28 -5.63 5.22
C ASN A 30 -9.91 -6.53 6.42
N PRO A 31 -9.00 -6.10 7.32
CA PRO A 31 -8.32 -4.80 7.34
C PRO A 31 -7.31 -4.65 6.20
N ALA A 32 -7.09 -3.41 5.76
CA ALA A 32 -6.11 -3.11 4.73
C ALA A 32 -4.71 -3.54 5.18
N ILE A 33 -3.93 -4.09 4.26
CA ILE A 33 -2.62 -4.69 4.56
C ILE A 33 -1.52 -3.79 4.04
N GLN A 34 -0.53 -3.50 4.89
CA GLN A 34 0.66 -2.77 4.45
C GLN A 34 1.51 -3.66 3.52
N LEU A 35 1.88 -3.11 2.36
CA LEU A 35 2.78 -3.78 1.43
C LEU A 35 4.23 -3.61 1.88
N THR A 36 5.04 -4.63 1.60
CA THR A 36 6.49 -4.58 1.84
C THR A 36 7.16 -3.86 0.67
N THR A 37 7.90 -2.80 0.96
CA THR A 37 8.67 -2.07 -0.05
C THR A 37 10.05 -2.69 -0.17
N GLU A 38 10.40 -3.15 -1.38
CA GLU A 38 11.70 -3.76 -1.68
C GLU A 38 12.22 -3.25 -3.02
N VAL A 39 13.53 -3.35 -3.24
CA VAL A 39 14.15 -3.07 -4.53
C VAL A 39 14.44 -4.40 -5.21
N TYR A 40 13.83 -4.62 -6.38
CA TYR A 40 14.01 -5.84 -7.16
C TYR A 40 14.50 -5.49 -8.56
N LYS A 41 15.70 -6.00 -8.92
CA LYS A 41 16.38 -5.72 -10.21
C LYS A 41 16.47 -4.23 -10.54
N GLY A 42 16.88 -3.42 -9.56
CA GLY A 42 17.02 -1.96 -9.71
C GLY A 42 15.71 -1.18 -9.76
N LYS A 43 14.55 -1.83 -9.52
CA LYS A 43 13.24 -1.18 -9.54
C LYS A 43 12.59 -1.22 -8.17
N LEU A 44 11.96 -0.12 -7.78
CA LEU A 44 11.12 -0.06 -6.59
C LEU A 44 9.84 -0.89 -6.82
N VAL A 45 9.64 -1.89 -5.98
CA VAL A 45 8.47 -2.77 -6.02
C VAL A 45 7.83 -2.87 -4.64
N PHE A 46 6.53 -3.09 -4.64
CA PHE A 46 5.74 -3.38 -3.46
C PHE A 46 5.29 -4.83 -3.53
N ARG A 47 5.66 -5.60 -2.51
CA ARG A 47 5.33 -7.01 -2.38
C ARG A 47 4.16 -7.17 -1.42
N VAL A 48 3.22 -8.04 -1.78
CA VAL A 48 2.10 -8.42 -0.91
C VAL A 48 2.62 -9.43 0.12
N PRO A 49 2.51 -9.16 1.44
CA PRO A 49 2.96 -10.06 2.50
C PRO A 49 2.34 -11.46 2.35
N GLY A 50 3.10 -12.50 2.65
CA GLY A 50 2.65 -13.90 2.51
C GLY A 50 2.55 -14.41 1.07
N THR A 51 2.89 -13.59 0.06
CA THR A 51 2.86 -14.02 -1.34
C THR A 51 4.14 -13.65 -2.09
N SER A 52 4.32 -14.22 -3.28
CA SER A 52 5.38 -13.87 -4.23
C SER A 52 4.99 -12.70 -5.16
N ARG A 53 3.78 -12.14 -4.98
CA ARG A 53 3.23 -11.11 -5.86
C ARG A 53 3.91 -9.78 -5.60
N ARG A 54 4.44 -9.18 -6.67
CA ARG A 54 5.14 -7.89 -6.66
C ARG A 54 4.49 -6.93 -7.65
N ILE A 55 4.43 -5.67 -7.29
CA ILE A 55 3.84 -4.61 -8.10
C ILE A 55 4.84 -3.46 -8.15
N SER A 56 5.29 -3.09 -9.35
CA SER A 56 6.24 -2.00 -9.50
C SER A 56 5.60 -0.65 -9.19
N TYR A 57 6.39 0.25 -8.60
CA TYR A 57 5.94 1.62 -8.34
C TYR A 57 5.49 2.32 -9.62
N GLN A 58 6.18 2.09 -10.74
CA GLN A 58 5.84 2.65 -12.05
C GLN A 58 4.42 2.27 -12.47
N ARG A 59 4.00 1.02 -12.27
CA ARG A 59 2.64 0.55 -12.59
C ARG A 59 1.60 1.17 -11.67
N ILE A 60 1.93 1.39 -10.40
CA ILE A 60 1.03 2.06 -9.44
C ILE A 60 0.83 3.52 -9.83
N LYS A 61 1.90 4.21 -10.22
CA LYS A 61 1.88 5.63 -10.58
C LYS A 61 0.96 5.94 -11.79
N GLN A 62 0.82 5.01 -12.74
CA GLN A 62 0.00 5.17 -13.94
C GLN A 62 -1.52 5.35 -13.68
N GLY A 63 -2.01 4.99 -12.49
CA GLY A 63 -3.42 5.13 -12.13
C GLY A 63 -3.62 5.85 -10.80
N LEU A 64 -2.65 6.67 -10.39
CA LEU A 64 -2.66 7.32 -9.09
C LEU A 64 -3.61 8.53 -9.08
N ILE A 65 -4.58 8.53 -8.18
CA ILE A 65 -5.53 9.63 -7.96
C ILE A 65 -5.27 10.19 -6.56
N LYS A 66 -5.20 11.51 -6.42
CA LYS A 66 -5.11 12.15 -5.10
C LYS A 66 -6.44 11.97 -4.37
N LYS A 67 -6.46 11.14 -3.34
CA LYS A 67 -7.64 10.85 -2.53
C LYS A 67 -7.21 10.53 -1.12
N GLN A 68 -7.75 11.28 -0.17
CA GLN A 68 -7.47 11.06 1.24
C GLN A 68 -8.36 9.95 1.78
N ILE A 69 -7.74 8.88 2.30
CA ILE A 69 -8.44 7.79 2.96
C ILE A 69 -7.79 7.56 4.32
N ILE A 70 -8.62 7.40 5.35
CA ILE A 70 -8.19 7.09 6.70
C ILE A 70 -8.39 5.59 6.91
N ILE A 71 -7.30 4.87 7.17
CA ILE A 71 -7.37 3.48 7.60
C ILE A 71 -7.16 3.43 9.10
N GLN A 72 -8.02 2.69 9.79
CA GLN A 72 -7.84 2.32 11.19
C GLN A 72 -7.19 0.93 11.23
N GLN A 73 -5.98 0.84 11.77
CA GLN A 73 -5.33 -0.44 11.98
C GLN A 73 -5.45 -0.83 13.45
N LYS A 74 -5.95 -2.05 13.70
CA LYS A 74 -6.00 -2.64 15.03
C LYS A 74 -4.58 -3.08 15.40
N ALA A 75 -3.97 -2.47 16.41
CA ALA A 75 -2.70 -2.97 16.92
C ALA A 75 -2.89 -4.41 17.41
N LEU A 76 -2.02 -5.31 16.95
CA LEU A 76 -1.98 -6.68 17.48
C LEU A 76 -1.67 -6.61 18.98
N PRO A 77 -2.42 -7.35 19.83
CA PRO A 77 -2.04 -7.50 21.23
C PRO A 77 -0.72 -8.26 21.28
N PHE A 78 0.25 -7.70 22.01
CA PHE A 78 1.54 -8.31 22.34
C PHE A 78 1.35 -9.53 23.25
#